data_AF-A0A4Q6DTM6-F1
#
_entry.id   AF-A0A4Q6DTM6-F1
#
_cell.length_a   1.000
_cell.length_b   1.000
_cell.length_c   1.000
_cell.angle_alpha   90.00
_cell.angle_beta   90.00
_cell.angle_gamma   90.00
#
_symmetry.space_group_name_H-M   'P 1'
#
loop_
_entity.id
_entity.type
_entity.pdbx_description
1 polymer ?
#
loop_
_entity_poly.entity_id
_entity_poly.type
_entity_poly.pdbx_seq_one_letter_code
_entity_poly.pdbx_strand_id
1 'polypeptide(L)' 'TRFKLRNPIYSETAAYGHFGKESKKVTKTFIAHDGKKLTTEVELFTWEKLDYVDKVKAAFGL' A
#
# COMPACT_ATOMS: atom_id res chain seq x y z
N THR A 1 8.63 0.48 8.28
CA THR A 1 8.02 -0.86 8.35
C THR A 1 7.77 -1.39 6.94
N ARG A 2 7.84 -2.71 6.71
CA ARG A 2 7.82 -3.35 5.36
C ARG A 2 6.66 -2.90 4.47
N PHE A 3 5.43 -2.96 4.99
CA PHE A 3 4.21 -2.66 4.25
C PHE A 3 3.72 -1.21 4.37
N LYS A 4 4.41 -0.37 5.17
CA LYS A 4 4.04 1.05 5.39
C LYS A 4 2.58 1.28 5.80
N LEU A 5 2.00 0.40 6.61
CA LEU A 5 0.58 0.40 7.00
C LEU A 5 0.10 1.62 7.81
N ARG A 6 1.01 2.48 8.27
CA ARG A 6 0.62 3.73 8.96
C ARG A 6 0.24 4.86 7.99
N ASN A 7 0.24 4.58 6.69
CA ASN A 7 -0.19 5.49 5.65
C ASN A 7 -1.70 5.37 5.41
N PRO A 8 -2.38 6.45 4.97
CA PRO A 8 -3.82 6.45 4.69
C PRO A 8 -4.15 5.74 3.36
N ILE A 9 -4.15 4.40 3.36
CA ILE A 9 -4.26 3.54 2.15
C ILE A 9 -5.54 2.69 2.08
N TYR A 10 -6.47 2.85 3.03
CA TYR A 10 -7.56 1.89 3.24
C TYR A 10 -8.84 2.16 2.44
N SER A 11 -9.06 3.38 1.94
CA SER A 11 -10.29 3.75 1.23
C SER A 11 -10.56 2.86 0.01
N GLU A 12 -9.52 2.51 -0.76
CA GLU A 12 -9.60 1.70 -1.97
C GLU A 12 -9.81 0.20 -1.68
N THR A 13 -9.58 -0.20 -0.43
CA THR A 13 -9.78 -1.57 0.04
C THR A 13 -11.22 -1.80 0.50
N ALA A 14 -11.95 -0.72 0.82
CA ALA A 14 -13.33 -0.77 1.32
C ALA A 14 -14.36 -1.22 0.25
N ALA A 15 -13.96 -1.30 -1.02
CA ALA A 15 -14.80 -1.77 -2.12
C ALA A 15 -14.05 -2.75 -3.02
N TYR A 16 -14.77 -3.76 -3.51
CA TYR A 16 -14.25 -4.78 -4.43
C TYR A 16 -13.06 -5.59 -3.88
N GLY A 17 -13.06 -5.83 -2.56
CA GLY A 17 -12.09 -6.71 -1.89
C GLY A 17 -10.73 -6.09 -1.57
N HIS A 18 -10.07 -6.69 -0.58
CA HIS A 18 -8.76 -6.28 -0.07
C HIS A 18 -7.58 -6.92 -0.80
N PHE A 19 -7.82 -8.03 -1.53
CA PHE A 19 -6.79 -8.87 -2.14
C PHE A 19 -6.97 -9.01 -3.65
N GLY A 20 -5.89 -9.39 -4.35
CA GLY A 20 -5.89 -9.62 -5.79
C GLY A 20 -5.84 -8.33 -6.62
N LYS A 21 -5.35 -7.24 -6.03
CA LYS A 21 -5.16 -5.95 -6.69
C LYS A 21 -3.68 -5.62 -6.79
N GLU A 22 -3.25 -5.03 -7.89
CA GLU A 22 -1.85 -4.65 -8.04
C GLU A 22 -1.44 -3.54 -7.06
N SER A 23 -0.23 -3.68 -6.50
CA SER A 23 0.40 -2.62 -5.70
C SER A 23 0.76 -1.44 -6.58
N LYS A 24 0.31 -0.24 -6.21
CA LYS A 24 0.53 0.98 -7.01
C LYS A 24 0.79 2.21 -6.16
N LYS A 25 1.64 3.10 -6.65
CA LYS A 25 1.88 4.42 -6.04
C LYS A 25 0.89 5.43 -6.60
N VAL A 26 0.27 6.20 -5.72
CA VAL A 26 -0.71 7.23 -6.06
C VAL A 26 -0.51 8.46 -5.19
N THR A 27 -0.79 9.63 -5.75
CA THR A 27 -0.83 10.89 -5.00
C THR A 27 -2.24 11.12 -4.50
N LYS A 28 -2.41 11.26 -3.18
CA LYS A 28 -3.71 11.53 -2.55
C LYS A 28 -3.69 12.86 -1.82
N THR A 29 -4.83 13.55 -1.88
CA THR A 29 -5.06 14.79 -1.13
C THR A 29 -6.11 14.53 -0.06
N PHE A 30 -5.76 14.83 1.18
CA PHE A 30 -6.62 14.69 2.36
C PHE A 30 -7.02 16.08 2.83
N ILE A 31 -8.28 16.25 3.22
CA ILE A 31 -8.82 17.52 3.70
C ILE A 31 -9.18 17.32 5.18
N ALA A 32 -8.56 18.09 6.06
CA ALA A 32 -8.88 18.11 7.48
C ALA A 32 -10.16 18.94 7.73
N HIS A 33 -10.75 18.79 8.92
CA HIS A 33 -11.97 19.51 9.29
C HIS A 33 -11.79 21.04 9.29
N ASP A 34 -10.57 21.53 9.54
CA ASP A 34 -10.19 22.95 9.48
C ASP A 34 -9.92 23.45 8.05
N GLY A 35 -10.16 22.61 7.03
CA GLY A 35 -9.95 22.93 5.62
C GLY A 35 -8.50 22.79 5.14
N LYS A 36 -7.55 22.41 6.01
CA LYS A 36 -6.16 22.17 5.57
C LYS A 36 -6.09 20.97 4.63
N LYS A 37 -5.32 21.14 3.55
CA LYS A 37 -5.06 20.10 2.57
C LYS A 37 -3.68 19.49 2.80
N LEU A 38 -3.61 18.16 2.82
CA LEU A 38 -2.37 17.39 2.85
C LEU A 38 -2.30 16.55 1.58
N THR A 39 -1.37 16.87 0.70
CA THR A 39 -1.08 16.05 -0.49
C THR A 39 0.15 15.20 -0.23
N THR A 40 0.02 13.88 -0.36
CA THR A 40 1.12 12.93 -0.14
C THR A 40 1.05 11.78 -1.13
N GLU A 41 2.21 11.28 -1.53
CA GLU A 41 2.33 10.00 -2.24
C GLU A 41 2.14 8.85 -1.25
N VAL A 42 1.30 7.88 -1.60
CA VAL A 42 1.12 6.63 -0.85
C VAL A 42 1.18 5.43 -1.80
N GLU A 43 1.55 4.28 -1.27
CA GLU A 43 1.60 3.01 -1.99
C GLU A 43 0.42 2.15 -1.52
N LEU A 44 -0.51 1.83 -2.42
CA LEU A 44 -1.70 1.01 -2.15
C LEU A 44 -1.36 -0.49 -2.30
N PHE A 45 -2.12 -1.34 -1.61
CA PHE A 45 -2.03 -2.82 -1.70
C PHE A 45 -0.60 -3.36 -1.54
N THR A 46 0.18 -2.79 -0.60
CA THR A 46 1.60 -3.11 -0.41
C THR A 46 1.87 -4.57 -0.02
N TRP A 47 0.85 -5.29 0.47
CA TRP A 47 0.91 -6.71 0.80
C TRP A 47 0.86 -7.62 -0.43
N GLU A 48 0.41 -7.12 -1.58
CA GLU A 48 0.33 -7.89 -2.84
C GLU A 48 1.68 -7.96 -3.56
N LYS A 49 2.72 -7.29 -3.05
CA LYS A 49 4.05 -7.29 -3.65
C LYS A 49 4.73 -8.64 -3.51
N LEU A 50 5.30 -9.11 -4.63
CA LEU A 50 6.14 -10.31 -4.71
C LEU A 50 7.64 -10.01 -4.52
N ASP A 51 7.97 -8.86 -3.92
CA ASP A 51 9.35 -8.36 -3.74
C ASP A 51 10.20 -9.15 -2.73
N TYR A 52 9.63 -10.22 -2.18
CA TYR A 52 10.28 -11.11 -1.22
C TYR A 52 10.45 -12.53 -1.76
N VAL A 53 9.94 -12.85 -2.96
CA VAL A 53 10.00 -14.20 -3.54
C VAL A 53 11.43 -14.72 -3.59
N ASP A 54 12.37 -13.93 -4.11
CA ASP A 54 13.77 -14.35 -4.23
C ASP A 54 14.45 -14.57 -2.87
N LYS A 55 14.09 -13.76 -1.87
CA LYS A 55 14.60 -13.92 -0.50
C LYS A 55 14.09 -15.21 0.14
N VAL A 56 12.83 -15.56 -0.12
CA VAL A 56 12.27 -16.83 0.33
C VAL A 56 12.98 -17.98 -0.38
N LYS A 57 13.09 -17.95 -1.71
CA LYS A 57 13.78 -18.99 -2.48
C LYS A 57 15.21 -19.25 -1.99
N ALA A 58 15.98 -18.18 -1.79
CA ALA A 58 17.34 -18.26 -1.26
C ALA A 58 17.42 -18.94 0.12
N ALA A 59 16.44 -18.70 1.00
CA ALA A 59 16.41 -19.32 2.33
C ALA A 59 16.15 -20.84 2.29
N PHE A 60 15.55 -21.34 1.22
CA PHE A 60 15.24 -22.77 1.03
C PHE A 60 16.12 -23.44 -0.04
N GLY A 61 17.06 -22.72 -0.65
CA GLY A 61 17.92 -23.25 -1.72
C GLY A 61 17.18 -23.57 -3.02
N LEU A 62 16.13 -22.78 -3.35
CA LEU A 62 15.30 -22.90 -4.55
C LEU A 62 15.64 -21.85 -5.62
#